data_AF-A0A355BZ91-F1
#
_entry.id   AF-A0A355BZ91-F1
#
_cell.length_a   1.000
_cell.length_b   1.000
_cell.length_c   1.000
_cell.angle_alpha   90.00
_cell.angle_beta   90.00
_cell.angle_gamma   90.00
#
_symmetry.space_group_name_H-M   'P 1'
#
loop_
_entity.id
_entity.type
_entity.pdbx_description
1 polymer ?
#
loop_
_entity_poly.entity_id
_entity_poly.type
_entity_poly.pdbx_seq_one_letter_code
_entity_poly.pdbx_strand_id
1 'polypeptide(L)' 'MVQLTLPKNSRITGKGKTHRLAAGTKARTFKVYRYDPETPENPRVDTYEIDASGVSMVLDALLKIKNEVDPTLAFRRSCR' A
#
# COMPACT_ATOMS: atom_id res chain seq x y z
N MET A 1 -6.36 30.79 -14.48
CA MET A 1 -5.77 29.64 -13.75
C MET A 1 -6.88 28.63 -13.55
N VAL A 2 -6.84 27.46 -14.19
CA VAL A 2 -7.87 26.42 -14.02
C VAL A 2 -7.45 25.52 -12.86
N GLN A 3 -8.33 25.36 -11.88
CA GLN A 3 -8.10 24.48 -10.75
C GLN A 3 -8.63 23.09 -11.10
N LEU A 4 -7.73 22.18 -11.47
CA LEU A 4 -8.06 20.77 -11.71
C LEU A 4 -8.36 20.10 -10.36
N THR A 5 -9.58 20.27 -9.86
CA THR A 5 -10.00 19.61 -8.62
C THR A 5 -10.40 18.18 -8.92
N LEU A 6 -9.79 17.24 -8.22
CA LEU A 6 -10.23 15.85 -8.26
C LEU A 6 -11.72 15.74 -7.85
N PRO A 7 -12.51 14.90 -8.54
CA PRO A 7 -13.85 14.55 -8.12
C PRO A 7 -13.89 14.11 -6.66
N LYS A 8 -15.03 14.30 -5.98
CA LYS A 8 -15.18 13.97 -4.55
C LYS A 8 -14.76 12.53 -4.22
N ASN A 9 -14.98 11.60 -5.16
CA ASN A 9 -14.71 10.17 -5.00
C ASN A 9 -13.28 9.73 -5.34
N SER A 10 -12.42 10.69 -5.71
CA SER A 10 -11.04 10.44 -6.18
C SER A 10 -9.99 11.13 -5.33
N ARG A 11 -10.40 11.70 -4.18
CA ARG A 11 -9.49 12.31 -3.22
C ARG A 11 -9.07 11.28 -2.19
N ILE A 12 -7.78 11.30 -1.82
CA ILE A 12 -7.29 10.48 -0.71
C ILE A 12 -7.83 11.11 0.58
N THR A 13 -8.91 10.56 1.14
CA THR A 13 -9.55 11.07 2.36
C THR A 13 -9.61 10.04 3.49
N GLY A 14 -9.38 8.76 3.19
CA GLY A 14 -9.46 7.69 4.19
C GLY A 14 -8.28 7.68 5.15
N LYS A 15 -8.55 7.37 6.43
CA LYS A 15 -7.51 6.95 7.39
C LYS A 15 -7.02 5.58 6.93
N GLY A 16 -5.79 5.50 6.44
CA GLY A 16 -5.20 4.24 6.05
C GLY A 16 -4.95 3.30 7.21
N LYS A 17 -4.89 2.01 6.91
CA LYS A 17 -4.50 0.96 7.86
C LYS A 17 -2.99 0.98 8.05
N THR A 18 -2.51 0.73 9.27
CA THR A 18 -1.08 0.59 9.57
C THR A 18 -0.79 -0.83 10.00
N HIS A 19 0.02 -1.54 9.22
CA HIS A 19 0.51 -2.87 9.51
C HIS A 19 1.91 -2.74 10.09
N ARG A 20 2.01 -2.87 11.42
CA ARG A 20 3.25 -2.68 12.16
C ARG A 20 4.06 -3.97 12.26
N LEU A 21 5.38 -3.89 12.12
CA LEU A 21 6.27 -5.02 12.34
C LEU A 21 6.66 -5.12 13.83
N ALA A 22 6.87 -6.34 14.34
CA ALA A 22 7.40 -6.56 15.68
C ALA A 22 8.81 -5.93 15.83
N ALA A 23 9.10 -5.40 17.02
CA ALA A 23 10.36 -4.73 17.32
C ALA A 23 11.56 -5.68 17.25
N GLY A 24 12.68 -5.24 16.66
CA GLY A 24 13.95 -5.99 16.63
C GLY A 24 14.55 -6.21 15.25
N THR A 25 13.81 -5.89 14.18
CA THR A 25 14.23 -6.13 12.79
C THR A 25 14.41 -4.81 12.03
N LYS A 26 15.24 -4.79 10.98
CA LYS A 26 15.39 -3.63 10.08
C LYS A 26 14.09 -3.40 9.30
N ALA A 27 13.16 -2.68 9.91
CA ALA A 27 11.88 -2.35 9.30
C ALA A 27 12.04 -1.29 8.20
N ARG A 28 11.39 -1.50 7.06
CA ARG A 28 11.14 -0.48 6.04
C ARG A 28 9.66 -0.21 5.95
N THR A 29 9.31 1.06 5.88
CA THR A 29 7.92 1.52 5.80
C THR A 29 7.53 1.82 4.36
N PHE A 30 6.48 1.18 3.88
CA PHE A 30 5.89 1.39 2.56
C PHE A 30 4.51 2.01 2.71
N LYS A 31 4.28 3.14 2.02
CA LYS A 31 2.96 3.76 1.91
C LYS A 31 2.35 3.36 0.58
N VAL A 32 1.25 2.62 0.63
CA VAL A 32 0.62 2.01 -0.54
C VAL A 32 -0.77 2.59 -0.74
N TYR A 33 -1.02 3.09 -1.95
CA TYR A 33 -2.34 3.55 -2.36
C TYR A 33 -3.31 2.37 -2.44
N ARG A 34 -4.46 2.52 -1.81
CA ARG A 34 -5.51 1.51 -1.75
C ARG A 34 -6.82 2.11 -2.19
N TYR A 35 -7.47 1.39 -3.09
CA TYR A 35 -8.81 1.68 -3.57
C TYR A 35 -9.50 0.36 -3.82
N ASP A 36 -10.76 0.26 -3.39
CA ASP A 36 -11.60 -0.89 -3.59
C ASP A 36 -12.86 -0.45 -4.34
N PRO A 37 -13.01 -0.84 -5.64
CA PRO A 37 -14.14 -0.40 -6.47
C PRO A 37 -15.47 -1.02 -6.05
N GLU A 38 -15.48 -2.06 -5.22
CA GLU A 38 -16.70 -2.69 -4.71
C GLU A 38 -17.28 -1.94 -3.51
N THR A 39 -16.49 -1.05 -2.90
CA THR A 39 -16.90 -0.23 -1.75
C THR A 39 -17.13 1.22 -2.16
N PRO A 40 -18.07 1.95 -1.53
CA PRO A 40 -18.28 3.38 -1.78
C PRO A 40 -17.18 4.26 -1.13
N GLU A 41 -16.09 3.67 -0.65
CA GLU A 41 -15.04 4.39 0.06
C GLU A 41 -14.11 5.16 -0.89
N ASN A 42 -13.65 6.30 -0.42
CA ASN A 42 -12.59 7.03 -1.08
C ASN A 42 -11.26 6.29 -1.00
N PRO A 43 -10.35 6.53 -1.95
CA PRO A 43 -8.99 6.03 -1.84
C PRO A 43 -8.32 6.41 -0.53
N ARG A 44 -7.43 5.54 -0.08
CA ARG A 44 -6.65 5.70 1.14
C ARG A 44 -5.19 5.32 0.92
N VAL A 45 -4.33 5.63 1.88
CA VAL A 45 -2.91 5.25 1.87
C VAL A 45 -2.64 4.39 3.09
N ASP A 46 -2.52 3.08 2.87
CA ASP A 46 -2.19 2.13 3.93
C ASP A 46 -0.66 2.10 4.12
N THR A 47 -0.21 1.90 5.35
CA THR A 47 1.20 1.88 5.74
C THR A 47 1.61 0.47 6.14
N TYR A 48 2.65 -0.06 5.52
CA TYR A 48 3.19 -1.39 5.77
C TYR A 48 4.62 -1.30 6.27
N GLU A 49 4.87 -1.77 7.48
CA GLU A 49 6.21 -2.00 7.98
C GLU A 49 6.58 -3.46 7.68
N ILE A 50 7.62 -3.65 6.87
CA ILE A 50 8.12 -4.99 6.53
C ILE A 50 9.59 -5.11 6.88
N ASP A 51 10.02 -6.33 7.20
CA ASP A 51 11.42 -6.66 7.34
C ASP A 51 12.13 -6.53 5.99
N ALA A 52 13.14 -5.67 5.95
CA ALA A 52 13.97 -5.37 4.79
C ALA A 52 14.98 -6.48 4.44
N SER A 53 15.10 -7.52 5.26
CA SER A 53 15.99 -8.64 4.98
C SER A 53 15.53 -9.41 3.75
N GLY A 54 16.42 -9.59 2.77
CA GLY A 54 16.12 -10.28 1.50
C GLY A 54 15.29 -9.47 0.50
N VAL A 55 14.91 -8.23 0.82
CA VAL A 55 14.17 -7.34 -0.08
C VAL A 55 15.16 -6.46 -0.83
N SER A 56 15.45 -6.81 -2.07
CA SER A 56 16.36 -6.03 -2.94
C SER A 56 15.58 -5.02 -3.79
N MET A 57 14.39 -5.41 -4.25
CA MET A 57 13.52 -4.60 -5.11
C MET A 57 12.19 -4.27 -4.43
N VAL A 58 11.53 -3.21 -4.90
CA VAL A 58 10.19 -2.84 -4.43
C VAL A 58 9.17 -3.93 -4.80
N LEU A 59 9.36 -4.66 -5.91
CA LEU A 59 8.47 -5.77 -6.26
C LEU A 59 8.53 -6.91 -5.23
N ASP A 60 9.72 -7.22 -4.71
CA ASP A 60 9.90 -8.22 -3.64
C ASP A 60 9.13 -7.78 -2.38
N ALA A 61 9.19 -6.48 -2.06
CA ALA A 61 8.43 -5.90 -0.95
C ALA A 61 6.92 -6.04 -1.14
N LEU A 62 6.40 -5.71 -2.33
CA LEU A 62 4.97 -5.82 -2.64
C LEU A 62 4.49 -7.27 -2.59
N LEU A 63 5.31 -8.22 -3.05
CA LEU A 63 5.00 -9.64 -2.96
C LEU A 63 4.98 -10.13 -1.52
N LYS A 64 5.96 -9.73 -0.71
CA LYS A 64 6.01 -10.04 0.73
C LYS A 64 4.78 -9.49 1.46
N ILE A 65 4.42 -8.22 1.21
CA ILE A 65 3.20 -7.62 1.77
C ILE A 65 1.97 -8.45 1.39
N LYS A 66 1.81 -8.81 0.11
CA LYS A 66 0.64 -9.58 -0.34
C LYS A 66 0.58 -10.97 0.28
N ASN A 67 1.70 -11.67 0.39
CA ASN A 67 1.70 -13.07 0.81
C ASN A 67 1.63 -13.22 2.34
N GLU A 68 2.28 -12.34 3.09
CA GLU A 68 2.49 -12.52 4.53
C GLU A 68 1.66 -11.57 5.39
N VAL A 69 1.27 -10.40 4.86
CA VAL A 69 0.66 -9.32 5.66
C VAL A 69 -0.79 -9.04 5.27
N ASP A 70 -1.05 -8.89 3.96
CA ASP A 70 -2.36 -8.51 3.44
C ASP A 70 -2.62 -9.10 2.03
N PRO A 71 -3.33 -10.23 1.94
CA PRO A 71 -3.64 -10.88 0.66
C PRO A 71 -4.58 -10.06 -0.23
N THR A 72 -5.23 -9.03 0.30
CA THR A 72 -6.13 -8.15 -0.46
C THR A 72 -5.38 -7.10 -1.29
N LEU A 73 -4.05 -6.96 -1.09
CA LEU A 73 -3.25 -6.06 -1.91
C LEU A 73 -3.19 -6.56 -3.37
N ALA A 74 -3.56 -5.70 -4.32
CA ALA A 74 -3.58 -6.00 -5.74
C ALA A 74 -2.59 -5.11 -6.52
N PHE A 75 -1.77 -5.73 -7.36
CA PHE A 75 -0.87 -5.06 -8.29
C PHE A 75 -0.61 -5.96 -9.51
N ARG A 76 -0.21 -5.36 -10.63
CA ARG A 76 0.13 -6.10 -11.86
C ARG A 76 1.63 -6.36 -11.91
N ARG A 77 2.01 -7.57 -12.31
CA ARG A 77 3.40 -8.01 -12.53
C ARG A 77 3.42 -9.15 -13.55
N SER A 78 4.48 -9.25 -14.34
CA SER A 78 4.65 -10.32 -15.34
C SER A 78 6.10 -10.78 -15.42
N CYS A 79 7.00 -9.93 -15.93
CA CYS A 79 8.44 -10.16 -15.86
C CYS A 79 9.00 -9.76 -14.49
N ARG A 80 10.21 -10.24 -14.20
CA ARG A 80 11.01 -9.84 -13.05
C ARG A 80 11.82 -8.58 -13.38
#